data_AF-A0A0B7BY45-F1
#
_entry.id   AF-A0A0B7BY45-F1
#
_cell.length_a   1.000
_cell.length_b   1.000
_cell.length_c   1.000
_cell.angle_alpha   90.00
_cell.angle_beta   90.00
_cell.angle_gamma   90.00
#
_symmetry.space_group_name_H-M   'P 1'
#
loop_
_entity.id
_entity.type
_entity.pdbx_description
1 polymer ?
#
loop_
_entity_poly.entity_id
_entity_poly.type
_entity_poly.pdbx_seq_one_letter_code
_entity_poly.pdbx_strand_id
1 'polypeptide(L)'
;ILVYNATEVILSNLQHFQEYNIEIQACHEMDANEPIGIKLCSNRAITAGRTQPSPIMDSVNESTIDVKIVVNITADIFISWEPPPNPNGLVLTYNIFYKRAKQNLVAQQICVNNKDFQKHSGFYLTGLDHGNWTFQ
;
A
#
# COMPACT_ATOMS: atom_id res chain seq x y z
N ILE A 1 19.13 18.54 4.62
CA ILE A 1 19.74 18.33 5.95
C ILE A 1 21.19 18.75 5.84
N LEU A 2 21.71 19.51 6.81
CA LEU A 2 23.13 19.87 6.87
C LEU A 2 23.80 18.96 7.90
N VAL A 3 24.92 18.38 7.51
CA VAL A 3 25.70 17.45 8.32
C VAL A 3 27.11 18.03 8.44
N TYR A 4 27.58 18.24 9.67
CA TYR A 4 28.90 18.78 9.96
C TYR A 4 29.71 17.74 10.72
N ASN A 5 31.00 17.61 10.39
CA ASN A 5 31.94 16.70 11.06
C ASN A 5 31.48 15.23 11.13
N ALA A 6 30.63 14.80 10.20
CA ALA A 6 30.12 13.44 10.09
C ALA A 6 29.94 13.05 8.63
N THR A 7 30.01 11.75 8.36
CA THR A 7 29.84 11.16 7.02
C THR A 7 28.55 10.35 6.90
N GLU A 8 27.69 10.40 7.91
CA GLU A 8 26.43 9.66 7.97
C GLU A 8 25.28 10.53 8.48
N VAL A 9 24.07 10.18 8.06
CA VAL A 9 22.84 10.82 8.49
C VAL A 9 21.67 9.84 8.37
N ILE A 10 20.76 9.88 9.33
CA ILE A 10 19.53 9.07 9.31
C ILE A 10 18.38 9.95 8.83
N LEU A 11 17.71 9.53 7.77
CA LEU A 11 16.50 10.16 7.27
C LEU A 11 15.29 9.52 7.94
N SER A 12 14.58 10.27 8.78
CA SER A 12 13.38 9.81 9.49
C SER A 12 12.09 10.33 8.85
N ASN A 13 10.94 9.80 9.28
CA ASN A 13 9.60 10.24 8.86
C ASN A 13 9.34 10.09 7.34
N LEU A 14 9.90 9.05 6.74
CA LEU A 14 9.64 8.67 5.35
C LEU A 14 8.41 7.78 5.27
N GLN A 15 7.72 7.80 4.13
CA GLN A 15 6.60 6.91 3.84
C GLN A 15 7.10 5.46 3.75
N HIS A 16 6.26 4.50 4.12
CA HIS A 16 6.58 3.08 4.01
C HIS A 16 6.55 2.62 2.55
N PHE A 17 7.39 1.63 2.22
CA PHE A 17 7.54 1.07 0.87
C PHE A 17 7.66 2.11 -0.26
N GLN A 18 8.23 3.27 0.03
CA GLN A 18 8.36 4.38 -0.89
C GLN A 18 9.82 4.53 -1.33
N GLU A 19 10.02 4.70 -2.63
CA GLU A 19 11.32 4.98 -3.20
C GLU A 19 11.63 6.48 -3.14
N TYR A 20 12.83 6.81 -2.66
CA TYR A 20 13.36 8.16 -2.53
C TYR A 20 14.65 8.29 -3.32
N ASN A 21 14.77 9.37 -4.09
CA ASN A 21 16.04 9.80 -4.63
C ASN A 21 16.80 10.58 -3.57
N ILE A 22 17.97 10.10 -3.20
CA ILE A 22 18.85 10.66 -2.19
C ILE A 22 20.01 11.34 -2.93
N GLU A 23 20.15 12.63 -2.68
CA GLU A 23 21.17 13.45 -3.28
C GLU A 23 22.08 14.05 -2.21
N ILE A 24 23.38 13.83 -2.38
CA ILE A 24 24.42 14.24 -1.44
C ILE A 24 25.37 15.19 -2.16
N GLN A 25 25.70 16.30 -1.51
CA GLN A 25 26.66 17.28 -2.00
C GLN A 25 27.60 17.64 -0.86
N ALA A 26 28.91 17.50 -1.09
CA ALA A 26 29.93 17.96 -0.15
C ALA A 26 30.24 19.42 -0.43
N CYS A 27 30.38 20.24 0.61
CA CYS A 27 30.72 21.65 0.49
C CYS A 27 31.85 21.98 1.47
N HIS A 28 32.72 22.89 1.07
CA HIS A 28 33.75 23.43 1.96
C HIS A 28 33.13 24.35 3.01
N GLU A 29 33.87 24.55 4.10
CA GLU A 29 33.56 25.57 5.10
C GLU A 29 33.64 26.97 4.46
N MET A 30 32.72 27.86 4.84
CA MET A 30 32.73 29.23 4.33
C MET A 30 33.89 29.99 4.96
N ASP A 31 34.89 30.35 4.17
CA ASP A 31 35.95 31.27 4.61
C ASP A 31 35.44 32.72 4.56
N ALA A 32 35.75 33.52 5.58
CA ALA A 32 35.42 34.95 5.63
C ALA A 32 36.09 35.77 4.51
N ASN A 33 37.13 35.22 3.86
CA ASN A 33 37.82 35.82 2.73
C ASN A 33 37.24 35.41 1.38
N GLU A 34 36.26 34.51 1.33
CA GLU A 34 35.64 34.09 0.07
C GLU A 34 34.62 35.12 -0.45
N PRO A 35 34.49 35.28 -1.79
CA PRO A 35 33.49 36.16 -2.37
C PRO A 35 32.09 35.79 -1.91
N ILE A 36 31.36 36.77 -1.36
CA ILE A 36 29.99 36.59 -0.86
C ILE A 36 29.12 36.01 -1.99
N GLY A 37 28.61 34.79 -1.78
CA GLY A 37 27.65 34.14 -2.68
C GLY A 37 28.18 32.96 -3.50
N ILE A 38 29.48 32.64 -3.43
CA ILE A 38 30.02 31.41 -4.04
C ILE A 38 30.06 30.31 -2.97
N LYS A 39 29.28 29.25 -3.16
CA LYS A 39 29.36 28.06 -2.31
C LYS A 39 30.23 27.01 -3.01
N LEU A 40 31.45 26.79 -2.51
CA LEU A 40 32.33 25.76 -3.04
C LEU A 40 31.81 24.37 -2.66
N CYS A 41 31.13 23.72 -3.61
CA CYS A 41 30.58 22.39 -3.43
C CYS A 41 30.99 21.45 -4.57
N SER A 42 31.06 20.16 -4.28
CA SER A 42 31.23 19.11 -5.27
C SER A 42 30.03 19.00 -6.21
N ASN A 43 30.17 18.18 -7.26
CA ASN A 43 29.00 17.62 -7.95
C ASN A 43 28.12 16.82 -6.98
N ARG A 44 26.85 16.68 -7.35
CA ARG A 44 25.86 15.90 -6.60
C ARG A 44 26.08 14.40 -6.85
N ALA A 45 26.23 13.63 -5.77
CA ALA A 45 26.13 12.19 -5.81
C ALA A 45 24.67 11.79 -5.60
N ILE A 46 24.12 11.00 -6.51
CA ILE A 46 22.70 10.62 -6.50
C ILE A 46 22.60 9.10 -6.38
N THR A 47 21.73 8.66 -5.49
CA THR A 47 21.35 7.25 -5.34
C THR A 47 19.85 7.15 -5.03
N ALA A 48 19.27 5.96 -5.13
CA ALA A 48 17.89 5.72 -4.75
C ALA A 48 17.82 4.66 -3.65
N GLY A 49 16.85 4.81 -2.74
CA GLY A 49 16.59 3.83 -1.69
C GLY A 49 15.09 3.70 -1.46
N ARG A 50 14.63 2.47 -1.21
CA ARG A 50 13.26 2.18 -0.84
C ARG A 50 13.17 1.87 0.65
N THR A 51 12.20 2.48 1.32
CA THR A 51 11.90 2.19 2.72
C THR A 51 11.23 0.84 2.88
N GLN A 52 11.27 0.30 4.11
CA GLN A 52 10.63 -0.98 4.40
C GLN A 52 9.09 -0.88 4.31
N PRO A 53 8.41 -1.97 3.96
CA PRO A 53 6.95 -2.03 4.03
C PRO A 53 6.46 -1.99 5.47
N SER A 54 5.27 -1.44 5.66
CA SER A 54 4.57 -1.50 6.94
C SER A 54 3.71 -2.76 7.02
N PRO A 55 3.78 -3.55 8.10
CA PRO A 55 3.11 -4.85 8.19
C PRO A 55 1.58 -4.77 8.25
N ILE A 56 1.01 -3.58 8.53
CA ILE A 56 -0.43 -3.40 8.78
C ILE A 56 -1.14 -2.58 7.71
N MET A 57 -0.39 -1.94 6.81
CA MET A 57 -0.94 -0.90 5.93
C MET A 57 -1.64 -1.44 4.67
N ASP A 58 -1.42 -2.73 4.36
CA ASP A 58 -2.07 -3.41 3.22
C ASP A 58 -3.37 -4.11 3.61
N SER A 59 -3.71 -4.14 4.91
CA SER A 59 -4.90 -4.85 5.39
C SER A 59 -6.16 -4.05 5.09
N VAL A 60 -7.18 -4.72 4.55
CA VAL A 60 -8.54 -4.15 4.41
C VAL A 60 -9.14 -4.02 5.82
N ASN A 61 -9.82 -2.90 6.07
CA ASN A 61 -10.53 -2.72 7.33
C ASN A 61 -11.78 -3.61 7.35
N GLU A 62 -11.83 -4.59 8.25
CA GLU A 62 -12.95 -5.53 8.37
C GLU A 62 -14.30 -4.81 8.58
N SER A 63 -14.32 -3.64 9.23
CA SER A 63 -15.55 -2.90 9.47
C SER A 63 -16.17 -2.27 8.22
N THR A 64 -15.42 -2.20 7.12
CA THR A 64 -15.90 -1.65 5.84
C THR A 64 -16.42 -2.74 4.91
N ILE A 65 -16.26 -4.00 5.28
CA ILE A 65 -16.75 -5.15 4.54
C ILE A 65 -18.27 -5.22 4.70
N ASP A 66 -18.98 -5.15 3.58
CA ASP A 66 -20.44 -5.25 3.52
C ASP A 66 -20.83 -6.32 2.48
N VAL A 67 -21.84 -7.12 2.82
CA VAL A 67 -22.27 -8.28 2.05
C VAL A 67 -23.77 -8.20 1.81
N LYS A 68 -24.18 -8.05 0.56
CA LYS A 68 -25.59 -7.89 0.16
C LYS A 68 -26.03 -9.00 -0.78
N ILE A 69 -27.25 -9.50 -0.55
CA ILE A 69 -27.91 -10.41 -1.48
C ILE A 69 -28.52 -9.59 -2.62
N VAL A 70 -28.18 -9.94 -3.86
CA VAL A 70 -28.74 -9.30 -5.06
C VAL A 70 -30.02 -10.04 -5.45
N VAL A 71 -31.16 -9.44 -5.12
CA VAL A 71 -32.48 -10.10 -5.19
C VAL A 71 -32.98 -10.35 -6.62
N ASN A 72 -32.39 -9.70 -7.63
CA ASN A 72 -32.91 -9.71 -8.99
C ASN A 72 -32.28 -10.72 -9.96
N ILE A 73 -31.13 -11.34 -9.63
CA ILE A 73 -30.43 -12.29 -10.52
C ILE A 73 -29.78 -13.37 -9.64
N THR A 74 -30.20 -14.64 -9.83
CA THR A 74 -29.53 -15.88 -9.38
C THR A 74 -28.87 -15.91 -7.98
N ALA A 75 -29.52 -15.50 -6.89
CA ALA A 75 -28.93 -15.61 -5.54
C ALA A 75 -27.47 -15.08 -5.45
N ASP A 76 -27.15 -14.08 -6.27
CA ASP A 76 -25.82 -13.50 -6.32
C ASP A 76 -25.56 -12.70 -5.05
N ILE A 77 -24.31 -12.70 -4.60
CA ILE A 77 -23.88 -11.93 -3.44
C ILE A 77 -22.93 -10.84 -3.92
N PHE A 78 -23.20 -9.60 -3.54
CA PHE A 78 -22.30 -8.48 -3.74
C PHE A 78 -21.49 -8.24 -2.46
N ILE A 79 -20.18 -8.33 -2.56
CA ILE A 79 -19.22 -8.11 -1.48
C ILE A 79 -18.49 -6.80 -1.79
N SER A 80 -18.60 -5.81 -0.91
CA SER A 80 -17.90 -4.53 -1.03
C SER A 80 -17.04 -4.26 0.17
N TRP A 81 -15.94 -3.53 -0.03
CA TRP A 81 -15.03 -3.11 1.03
C TRP A 81 -14.35 -1.79 0.63
N GLU A 82 -13.84 -1.06 1.62
CA GLU A 82 -12.99 0.10 1.34
C GLU A 82 -11.54 -0.35 1.13
N PRO A 83 -10.84 0.19 0.11
CA PRO A 83 -9.43 -0.09 -0.10
C PRO A 83 -8.59 0.47 1.08
N PRO A 84 -7.44 -0.14 1.43
CA PRO A 84 -6.54 0.42 2.42
C PRO A 84 -6.13 1.85 2.02
N PRO A 85 -6.18 2.83 2.94
CA PRO A 85 -6.03 4.24 2.58
C PRO A 85 -4.59 4.63 2.21
N ASN A 86 -3.60 3.90 2.72
CA ASN A 86 -2.19 4.15 2.45
C ASN A 86 -1.44 2.80 2.37
N PRO A 87 -1.56 2.03 1.27
CA PRO A 87 -0.92 0.72 1.12
C PRO A 87 0.59 0.86 0.86
N ASN A 88 1.33 -0.24 0.99
CA ASN A 88 2.73 -0.36 0.58
C ASN A 88 2.85 -0.26 -0.95
N GLY A 89 2.77 0.96 -1.47
CA GLY A 89 2.76 1.22 -2.91
C GLY A 89 1.35 1.16 -3.48
N LEU A 90 1.00 0.10 -4.22
CA LEU A 90 -0.28 0.01 -4.92
C LEU A 90 -0.93 -1.37 -4.74
N VAL A 91 -2.24 -1.38 -4.55
CA VAL A 91 -3.01 -2.62 -4.47
C VAL A 91 -3.22 -3.22 -5.86
N LEU A 92 -2.75 -4.45 -6.05
CA LEU A 92 -2.86 -5.18 -7.32
C LEU A 92 -4.10 -6.08 -7.36
N THR A 93 -4.38 -6.77 -6.26
CA THR A 93 -5.43 -7.79 -6.16
C THR A 93 -5.94 -7.88 -4.73
N TYR A 94 -7.19 -8.31 -4.58
CA TYR A 94 -7.80 -8.72 -3.32
C TYR A 94 -8.09 -10.21 -3.36
N ASN A 95 -7.89 -10.91 -2.24
CA ASN A 95 -8.29 -12.29 -2.10
C ASN A 95 -9.53 -12.35 -1.22
N ILE A 96 -10.60 -12.94 -1.73
CA ILE A 96 -11.80 -13.22 -0.96
C ILE A 96 -11.80 -14.71 -0.63
N PHE A 97 -11.82 -15.04 0.65
CA PHE A 97 -11.96 -16.40 1.14
C PHE A 97 -13.38 -16.63 1.61
N TYR A 98 -14.03 -17.70 1.15
CA TYR A 98 -15.39 -18.01 1.58
C TYR A 98 -15.60 -19.50 1.79
N LYS A 99 -16.50 -19.83 2.72
CA LYS A 99 -16.86 -21.21 3.04
C LYS A 99 -18.28 -21.31 3.57
N ARG A 100 -18.89 -22.48 3.42
CA ARG A 100 -20.20 -22.77 3.98
C ARG A 100 -20.10 -22.87 5.51
N ALA A 101 -20.95 -22.14 6.22
CA ALA A 101 -20.94 -22.09 7.67
C ALA A 101 -21.20 -23.48 8.27
N LYS A 102 -20.53 -23.77 9.40
CA LYS A 102 -20.65 -25.02 10.16
C LYS A 102 -20.17 -26.30 9.43
N GLN A 103 -19.57 -26.17 8.26
CA GLN A 103 -18.88 -27.28 7.60
C GLN A 103 -17.36 -27.11 7.79
N ASN A 104 -16.67 -28.17 8.18
CA ASN A 104 -15.20 -28.23 8.21
C ASN A 104 -14.63 -28.39 6.79
N LEU A 105 -15.11 -27.56 5.85
CA LEU A 105 -14.60 -27.51 4.49
C LEU A 105 -13.49 -26.48 4.36
N VAL A 106 -12.61 -26.73 3.40
CA VAL A 106 -11.56 -25.79 2.99
C VAL A 106 -12.23 -24.55 2.39
N ALA A 107 -11.76 -23.37 2.80
CA ALA A 107 -12.23 -22.12 2.21
C ALA A 107 -11.85 -22.04 0.74
N GLN A 108 -12.81 -21.66 -0.10
CA GLN A 108 -12.56 -21.32 -1.49
C GLN A 108 -11.95 -19.92 -1.56
N GLN A 109 -11.04 -19.70 -2.50
CA GLN A 109 -10.37 -18.41 -2.70
C GLN A 109 -10.72 -17.87 -4.08
N ILE A 110 -11.10 -16.59 -4.13
CA ILE A 110 -11.23 -15.83 -5.37
C ILE A 110 -10.22 -14.70 -5.35
N CYS A 111 -9.49 -14.56 -6.46
CA CYS A 111 -8.59 -13.44 -6.69
C CYS A 111 -9.31 -12.39 -7.53
N VAL A 112 -9.59 -11.23 -6.93
CA VAL A 112 -10.19 -10.07 -7.59
C VAL A 112 -9.08 -9.10 -7.95
N ASN A 113 -8.81 -8.90 -9.24
CA ASN A 113 -7.86 -7.87 -9.62
C ASN A 113 -8.41 -6.48 -9.28
N ASN A 114 -7.52 -5.53 -8.95
CA ASN A 114 -7.94 -4.19 -8.55
C ASN A 114 -8.72 -3.48 -9.67
N LYS A 115 -8.40 -3.73 -10.95
CA LYS A 115 -9.14 -3.14 -12.08
C LYS A 115 -10.62 -3.56 -12.10
N ASP A 116 -10.93 -4.80 -11.75
CA ASP A 116 -12.29 -5.33 -11.70
C ASP A 116 -13.01 -4.87 -10.43
N PHE A 117 -12.32 -4.80 -9.29
CA PHE A 117 -12.85 -4.19 -8.06
C PHE A 117 -13.30 -2.75 -8.32
N GLN A 118 -12.46 -1.93 -8.97
CA GLN A 118 -12.74 -0.51 -9.22
C GLN A 118 -13.95 -0.27 -10.13
N LYS A 119 -14.43 -1.28 -10.89
CA LYS A 119 -15.64 -1.13 -11.71
C LYS A 119 -16.91 -0.96 -10.87
N HIS A 120 -16.94 -1.58 -9.69
CA HIS A 120 -18.14 -1.64 -8.84
C HIS A 120 -17.87 -1.29 -7.37
N SER A 121 -16.62 -0.99 -7.00
CA SER A 121 -16.16 -0.88 -5.61
C SER A 121 -16.49 -2.13 -4.78
N GLY A 122 -16.29 -3.30 -5.39
CA GLY A 122 -16.63 -4.59 -4.81
C GLY A 122 -16.56 -5.71 -5.83
N PHE A 123 -17.18 -6.84 -5.51
CA PHE A 123 -17.18 -8.04 -6.31
C PHE A 123 -18.54 -8.76 -6.25
N TYR A 124 -19.04 -9.20 -7.40
CA TYR A 124 -20.23 -10.03 -7.51
C TYR A 124 -19.83 -11.50 -7.52
N LEU A 125 -20.19 -12.22 -6.47
CA LEU A 125 -20.03 -13.66 -6.36
C LEU A 125 -21.34 -14.36 -6.74
N THR A 126 -21.28 -15.22 -7.76
CA THR A 126 -22.43 -15.94 -8.31
C THR A 126 -22.28 -17.44 -8.11
N GLY A 127 -23.40 -18.19 -8.22
CA GLY A 127 -23.37 -19.65 -8.18
C GLY A 127 -23.18 -20.25 -6.77
N LEU A 128 -23.53 -19.51 -5.72
CA LEU A 128 -23.59 -20.06 -4.37
C LEU A 128 -24.92 -20.79 -4.13
N ASP A 129 -24.82 -22.01 -3.63
CA ASP A 129 -25.98 -22.75 -3.16
C ASP A 129 -26.60 -22.12 -1.90
N HIS A 130 -27.87 -22.45 -1.66
CA HIS A 130 -28.58 -22.03 -0.46
C HIS A 130 -27.85 -22.45 0.84
N GLY A 131 -27.71 -21.49 1.74
CA GLY A 131 -27.17 -21.73 3.08
C GLY A 131 -26.48 -20.51 3.64
N ASN A 132 -25.93 -20.68 4.84
CA ASN A 132 -25.13 -19.66 5.48
C ASN A 132 -23.68 -19.78 4.98
N TRP A 133 -23.11 -18.65 4.58
CA TRP A 133 -21.73 -18.54 4.12
C TRP A 133 -20.96 -17.57 5.01
N THR A 134 -19.65 -17.78 5.14
CA THR A 134 -18.73 -16.89 5.84
C THR A 134 -17.70 -16.40 4.84
N PHE A 135 -17.38 -15.10 4.90
CA PHE A 135 -16.44 -14.40 4.02
C PHE A 135 -15.31 -13.81 4.87
N GLN A 136 -14.10 -13.77 4.30
CA GLN A 136 -12.90 -13.13 4.84
C GLN A 136 -12.11 -12.48 3.70
#